data_AF-A0A384IIK8-F1
#
_entry.id   AF-A0A384IIK8-F1
#
_cell.length_a   1.000
_cell.length_b   1.000
_cell.length_c   1.000
_cell.angle_alpha   90.00
_cell.angle_beta   90.00
_cell.angle_gamma   90.00
#
_symmetry.space_group_name_H-M   'P 1'
#
loop_
_entity.id
_entity.type
_entity.pdbx_description
1 polymer ?
#
loop_
_entity_poly.entity_id
_entity_poly.type
_entity_poly.pdbx_seq_one_letter_code
_entity_poly.pdbx_strand_id
1 'polypeptide(L)'
;MDDVVRAQESVRAYGELLALAERLEALRQLGDDGVEAHTTAALHAVRFAATILLRTVPDVPAPPHDQDDERLLELAAHWREAALGLGDFAPQRPVLRLVENDGPSA
;
A
#
# COMPACT_ATOMS: atom_id res chain seq x y z
N MET A 1 9.69 -0.67 35.07
CA MET A 1 8.26 -0.38 34.81
C MET A 1 8.04 0.10 33.38
N ASP A 2 9.05 0.67 32.71
CA ASP A 2 8.94 1.18 31.33
C ASP A 2 8.83 0.11 30.23
N ASP A 3 9.57 -0.99 30.31
CA ASP A 3 9.65 -1.92 29.16
C ASP A 3 8.37 -2.73 28.94
N VAL A 4 7.63 -3.04 30.01
CA VAL A 4 6.35 -3.76 29.92
C VAL A 4 5.27 -2.86 29.33
N VAL A 5 5.20 -1.60 29.76
CA VAL A 5 4.24 -0.62 29.21
C VAL A 5 4.57 -0.35 27.74
N ARG A 6 5.85 -0.16 27.41
CA ARG A 6 6.29 0.00 26.02
C ARG A 6 5.91 -1.20 25.16
N ALA A 7 6.14 -2.42 25.64
CA ALA A 7 5.77 -3.64 24.91
C ALA A 7 4.25 -3.73 24.69
N GLN A 8 3.45 -3.42 25.71
CA GLN A 8 1.99 -3.41 25.60
C GLN A 8 1.47 -2.38 24.58
N GLU A 9 2.03 -1.18 24.59
CA GLU A 9 1.67 -0.14 23.61
C GLU A 9 2.11 -0.53 22.19
N SER A 10 3.27 -1.19 22.03
CA SER A 10 3.70 -1.72 20.73
C SER A 10 2.77 -2.82 20.21
N VAL A 11 2.30 -3.74 21.06
CA VAL A 11 1.28 -4.76 20.71
C VAL A 11 -0.01 -4.08 20.25
N ARG A 12 -0.46 -3.06 21.00
CA ARG A 12 -1.68 -2.31 20.67
C ARG A 12 -1.56 -1.60 19.32
N ALA A 13 -0.48 -0.85 19.11
CA ALA A 13 -0.22 -0.14 17.86
C ALA A 13 -0.16 -1.10 16.67
N TYR A 14 0.48 -2.26 16.85
CA TYR A 14 0.53 -3.31 15.83
C TYR A 14 -0.88 -3.82 15.47
N GLY A 15 -1.72 -4.12 16.46
CA GLY A 15 -3.11 -4.52 16.22
C GLY A 15 -3.94 -3.46 15.49
N GLU A 16 -3.75 -2.17 15.83
CA GLU A 16 -4.44 -1.06 15.16
C GLU A 16 -4.01 -0.92 13.69
N LEU A 17 -2.74 -1.15 13.37
CA LEU A 17 -2.23 -1.18 12.00
C LEU A 17 -2.83 -2.33 11.18
N LEU A 18 -2.92 -3.53 11.75
CA LEU A 18 -3.54 -4.68 11.06
C LEU A 18 -5.02 -4.41 10.75
N ALA A 19 -5.79 -3.94 11.73
CA ALA A 19 -7.19 -3.60 11.53
C ALA A 19 -7.40 -2.46 10.53
N LEU A 20 -6.45 -1.53 10.41
CA LEU A 20 -6.48 -0.49 9.38
C LEU A 20 -6.15 -1.05 7.99
N ALA A 21 -5.16 -1.92 7.88
CA ALA A 21 -4.81 -2.58 6.61
C ALA A 21 -5.99 -3.38 6.05
N GLU A 22 -6.73 -4.10 6.90
CA GLU A 22 -7.94 -4.83 6.48
C GLU A 22 -9.02 -3.89 5.94
N ARG A 23 -9.25 -2.75 6.59
CA ARG A 23 -10.22 -1.74 6.13
C ARG A 23 -9.81 -1.11 4.80
N LEU A 24 -8.53 -0.81 4.62
CA LEU A 24 -8.01 -0.26 3.37
C LEU A 24 -8.06 -1.28 2.22
N GLU A 25 -7.82 -2.56 2.50
CA GLU A 25 -7.99 -3.64 1.54
C GLU A 25 -9.47 -3.75 1.11
N ALA A 26 -10.40 -3.69 2.05
CA ALA A 26 -11.84 -3.69 1.73
C ALA A 26 -12.23 -2.47 0.88
N LEU A 27 -11.74 -1.27 1.20
CA LEU A 27 -11.97 -0.07 0.39
C LEU A 27 -11.42 -0.22 -1.03
N ARG A 28 -10.19 -0.75 -1.17
CA ARG A 28 -9.57 -1.01 -2.48
C ARG A 28 -10.41 -1.95 -3.34
N GLN A 29 -11.07 -2.94 -2.74
CA GLN A 29 -11.95 -3.88 -3.45
C GLN A 29 -13.30 -3.29 -3.88
N LEU A 30 -13.70 -2.15 -3.31
CA LEU A 30 -14.93 -1.44 -3.67
C LEU A 30 -14.73 -0.43 -4.80
N GLY A 31 -13.49 -0.13 -5.19
CA GLY A 31 -13.22 0.78 -6.31
C GLY A 31 -13.66 0.19 -7.65
N ASP A 32 -14.38 0.98 -8.46
CA ASP A 32 -14.74 0.65 -9.85
C ASP A 32 -13.50 0.56 -10.75
N ASP A 33 -13.43 -0.45 -11.64
CA ASP A 33 -12.62 -0.70 -12.87
C ASP A 33 -11.21 -0.05 -13.04
N GLY A 34 -10.66 0.55 -12.01
CA GLY A 34 -9.45 1.36 -12.02
C GLY A 34 -8.75 1.36 -10.67
N VAL A 35 -7.45 1.60 -10.71
CA VAL A 35 -6.62 1.62 -9.50
C VAL A 35 -6.93 2.88 -8.69
N GLU A 36 -7.57 2.73 -7.52
CA GLU A 36 -7.64 3.82 -6.55
C GLU A 36 -6.26 4.02 -5.90
N ALA A 37 -5.45 4.86 -6.55
CA ALA A 37 -4.04 5.07 -6.23
C ALA A 37 -3.80 5.46 -4.77
N HIS A 38 -4.64 6.33 -4.20
CA HIS A 38 -4.49 6.82 -2.82
C HIS A 38 -4.77 5.74 -1.77
N THR A 39 -5.87 5.00 -1.92
CA THR A 39 -6.20 3.87 -1.02
C THR A 39 -5.16 2.76 -1.12
N THR A 40 -4.68 2.49 -2.33
CA THR A 40 -3.62 1.50 -2.56
C THR A 40 -2.29 1.92 -1.94
N ALA A 41 -1.88 3.19 -2.10
CA ALA A 41 -0.69 3.73 -1.45
C ALA A 41 -0.79 3.66 0.08
N ALA A 42 -1.92 4.08 0.65
CA ALA A 42 -2.16 4.01 2.08
C ALA A 42 -2.09 2.57 2.61
N LEU A 43 -2.67 1.61 1.88
CA LEU A 43 -2.62 0.19 2.24
C LEU A 43 -1.18 -0.33 2.32
N HIS A 44 -0.37 -0.05 1.30
CA HIS A 44 1.04 -0.48 1.29
C HIS A 44 1.86 0.21 2.39
N ALA A 45 1.62 1.49 2.67
CA ALA A 45 2.27 2.20 3.77
C ALA A 45 1.93 1.59 5.16
N VAL A 46 0.66 1.25 5.39
CA VAL A 46 0.22 0.65 6.66
C VAL A 46 0.78 -0.76 6.83
N ARG A 47 0.80 -1.58 5.77
CA ARG A 47 1.45 -2.90 5.78
C ARG A 47 2.94 -2.78 6.07
N PHE A 48 3.63 -1.82 5.43
CA PHE A 48 5.04 -1.55 5.67
C PHE A 48 5.31 -1.17 7.14
N ALA A 49 4.51 -0.27 7.71
CA ALA A 49 4.61 0.11 9.11
C ALA A 49 4.39 -1.08 10.06
N ALA A 50 3.41 -1.94 9.77
CA ALA A 50 3.15 -3.15 10.57
C ALA A 50 4.34 -4.13 10.55
N THR A 51 4.94 -4.36 9.38
CA THR A 51 6.12 -5.23 9.23
C THR A 51 7.36 -4.68 9.95
N ILE A 52 7.58 -3.36 9.95
CA ILE A 52 8.66 -2.75 10.75
C ILE A 52 8.40 -2.96 12.24
N LEU A 53 7.17 -2.70 12.70
CA LEU A 53 6.83 -2.75 14.11
C LEU A 53 6.92 -4.18 14.66
N LEU A 54 6.51 -5.19 13.89
CA LEU A 54 6.55 -6.61 14.26
C LEU A 54 7.92 -7.04 14.83
N ARG A 55 9.02 -6.51 14.29
CA ARG A 55 10.40 -6.82 14.76
C ARG A 55 10.66 -6.42 16.22
N THR A 56 9.79 -5.59 16.78
CA THR A 56 9.91 -5.04 18.13
C THR A 56 8.78 -5.50 19.07
N VAL A 57 7.81 -6.27 18.55
CA VAL A 57 6.66 -6.75 19.34
C VAL A 57 6.89 -8.21 19.75
N PRO A 58 6.93 -8.51 21.06
CA PRO A 58 7.06 -9.89 21.53
C PRO A 58 5.74 -10.67 21.34
N ASP A 59 5.84 -11.96 20.98
CA ASP A 59 4.78 -12.97 21.05
C ASP A 59 3.43 -12.62 20.36
N VAL A 60 3.46 -11.83 19.28
CA VAL A 60 2.28 -11.60 18.44
C VAL A 60 2.24 -12.56 17.25
N PRO A 61 1.05 -13.04 16.86
CA PRO A 61 0.93 -13.85 15.65
C PRO A 61 1.42 -13.06 14.43
N ALA A 62 2.20 -13.73 13.59
CA ALA A 62 2.64 -13.18 12.32
C ALA A 62 1.40 -12.79 11.49
N PRO A 63 1.45 -11.68 10.76
CA PRO A 63 0.33 -11.30 9.91
C PRO A 63 0.10 -12.33 8.80
N PRO A 64 -1.05 -12.30 8.11
CA PRO A 64 -1.36 -13.22 7.02
C PRO A 64 -0.51 -13.00 5.74
N HIS A 65 0.46 -12.08 5.78
CA HIS A 65 1.34 -11.75 4.66
C HIS A 65 2.80 -11.98 5.06
N ASP A 66 3.63 -12.44 4.12
CA ASP A 66 5.05 -12.74 4.32
C ASP A 66 5.81 -11.52 4.91
N GLN A 67 6.89 -11.75 5.66
CA GLN A 67 7.59 -10.72 6.46
C GLN A 67 9.11 -10.67 6.21
N ASP A 68 9.57 -11.24 5.09
CA ASP A 68 10.98 -11.20 4.71
C ASP A 68 11.46 -9.78 4.31
N ASP A 69 12.79 -9.60 4.22
CA ASP A 69 13.40 -8.33 3.83
C ASP A 69 13.01 -7.93 2.39
N GLU A 70 12.75 -8.91 1.53
CA GLU A 70 12.27 -8.68 0.16
C GLU A 70 10.86 -8.05 0.17
N ARG A 71 9.97 -8.53 1.04
CA ARG A 71 8.63 -7.96 1.19
C ARG A 71 8.65 -6.53 1.70
N LEU A 72 9.59 -6.15 2.57
CA LEU A 72 9.75 -4.76 3.00
C LEU A 72 10.10 -3.84 1.82
N LEU A 73 11.01 -4.29 0.95
CA LEU A 73 11.39 -3.54 -0.26
C LEU A 73 10.22 -3.44 -1.24
N GLU A 74 9.46 -4.52 -1.42
CA GLU A 74 8.27 -4.55 -2.27
C GLU A 74 7.19 -3.59 -1.76
N LEU A 75 6.88 -3.62 -0.46
CA LEU A 75 5.89 -2.72 0.14
C LEU A 75 6.29 -1.25 0.02
N ALA A 76 7.58 -0.94 0.20
CA ALA A 76 8.09 0.42 0.00
C ALA A 76 8.00 0.87 -1.46
N ALA A 77 8.31 -0.02 -2.41
CA ALA A 77 8.20 0.26 -3.84
C ALA A 77 6.74 0.48 -4.26
N HIS A 78 5.83 -0.41 -3.86
CA HIS A 78 4.41 -0.30 -4.17
C HIS A 78 3.77 0.94 -3.54
N TRP A 79 4.12 1.29 -2.31
CA TRP A 79 3.68 2.55 -1.70
C TRP A 79 4.09 3.75 -2.57
N ARG A 80 5.37 3.84 -2.94
CA ARG A 80 5.90 4.94 -3.76
C ARG A 80 5.21 5.01 -5.12
N GLU A 81 5.07 3.89 -5.79
CA GLU A 81 4.51 3.84 -7.14
C GLU A 81 3.01 4.15 -7.15
N ALA A 82 2.26 3.64 -6.19
CA ALA A 82 0.86 4.01 -6.00
C ALA A 82 0.70 5.50 -5.66
N ALA A 83 1.53 6.04 -4.75
CA ALA A 83 1.47 7.46 -4.36
C ALA A 83 1.79 8.41 -5.54
N LEU A 84 2.62 7.96 -6.48
CA LEU A 84 3.04 8.74 -7.63
C LEU A 84 2.27 8.38 -8.92
N GLY A 85 1.35 7.43 -8.88
CA GLY A 85 0.61 6.94 -10.05
C GLY A 85 1.54 6.41 -11.15
N LEU A 86 2.51 5.57 -10.77
CA LEU A 86 3.53 5.00 -11.66
C LEU A 86 3.28 3.50 -11.89
N GLY A 87 3.85 2.99 -12.99
CA GLY A 87 3.84 1.55 -13.29
C GLY A 87 2.43 0.97 -13.33
N ASP A 88 2.23 -0.12 -12.60
CA ASP A 88 0.95 -0.83 -12.49
C ASP A 88 -0.14 -0.02 -11.77
N PHE A 89 0.24 1.05 -11.07
CA PHE A 89 -0.68 1.96 -10.39
C PHE A 89 -0.97 3.24 -11.18
N ALA A 90 -0.43 3.37 -12.39
CA ALA A 90 -0.72 4.51 -13.24
C ALA A 90 -2.20 4.48 -13.68
N PRO A 91 -2.91 5.63 -13.67
CA PRO A 91 -4.25 5.70 -14.23
C PRO A 91 -4.22 5.26 -15.70
N GLN A 92 -5.22 4.49 -16.11
CA GLN A 92 -5.35 4.05 -17.51
C GLN A 92 -5.34 5.30 -18.41
N ARG A 93 -4.32 5.39 -19.27
CA ARG A 93 -4.25 6.48 -20.23
C ARG A 93 -5.32 6.26 -21.31
N PRO A 94 -6.06 7.31 -21.71
CA PRO A 94 -6.98 7.18 -22.82
C PRO A 94 -6.20 6.71 -24.05
N VAL A 95 -6.76 5.75 -24.77
CA VAL A 95 -6.19 5.26 -26.04
C VAL A 95 -6.19 6.45 -27.01
N LEU A 96 -5.00 7.00 -27.26
CA LEU A 96 -4.85 8.08 -28.23
C LEU A 96 -5.13 7.50 -29.63
N ARG A 97 -6.14 8.05 -30.30
CA ARG A 97 -6.40 7.75 -31.71
C ARG A 97 -5.59 8.71 -32.57
N LEU A 98 -4.78 8.17 -33.48
CA LEU A 98 -4.13 8.95 -34.51
C LEU A 98 -5.21 9.55 -35.43
N VAL A 99 -5.26 10.87 -35.54
CA VAL A 99 -6.08 11.58 -36.52
C VAL A 99 -5.15 12.03 -37.63
N GLU A 100 -5.25 11.39 -38.78
CA GLU A 100 -4.57 11.85 -39.99
C GLU A 100 -5.22 13.15 -40.44
N ASN A 101 -4.41 14.20 -40.61
CA ASN A 101 -4.87 15.47 -41.14
C ASN A 101 -4.84 15.36 -42.68
N ASP A 102 -5.96 14.97 -43.29
CA ASP A 102 -6.12 14.88 -44.75
C ASP A 102 -6.19 16.25 -45.45
N GLY A 103 -5.95 17.35 -44.73
CA GLY A 103 -5.86 18.69 -45.28
C GLY A 103 -4.43 19.07 -45.69
N PRO A 104 -4.21 19.69 -46.85
CA PRO A 104 -2.89 20.18 -47.21
C PRO A 104 -2.44 21.22 -46.17
N SER A 105 -1.23 21.02 -45.62
CA SER A 105 -0.56 22.07 -44.83
C SER A 105 -0.37 23.28 -45.75
N ALA A 106 -1.03 24.38 -45.40
CA ALA A 106 -0.89 25.67 -46.07
C ALA A 106 0.48 26.29 -45.78
#